data_AF-A0A503PP23-F1
#
_entry.id   AF-A0A503PP23-F1
#
_cell.length_a   1.000
_cell.length_b   1.000
_cell.length_c   1.000
_cell.angle_alpha   90.00
_cell.angle_beta   90.00
_cell.angle_gamma   90.00
#
_symmetry.space_group_name_H-M   'P 1'
#
loop_
_entity.id
_entity.type
_entity.pdbx_description
1 polymer ?
#
loop_
_entity_poly.entity_id
_entity_poly.type
_entity_poly.pdbx_seq_one_letter_code
_entity_poly.pdbx_strand_id
1 'polypeptide(L)'
;MDNIIRFPVIPRPQRGPASPLPTFLHCWASFIAVIEAEEDEALPIRGRAADEGPQFEFDGHYVLSADVEEWSLAILWMSPSLMQIVGAVLAEALAAEDGIGRFNSDRWDAFRKEVVRATGMEWDRKPGDKGVRSTILEAARRDGIDFEAEHIVDSLLVQSRMADRLRSETA
;
A
#
# COMPACT_ATOMS: atom_id res chain seq x y z
N MET A 1 21.38 -2.62 30.08
CA MET A 1 20.59 -1.39 30.31
C MET A 1 19.81 -1.20 29.03
N ASP A 2 18.58 -1.69 29.01
CA ASP A 2 17.76 -1.71 27.80
C ASP A 2 16.97 -0.39 27.74
N ASN A 3 17.44 0.51 26.87
CA ASN A 3 16.71 1.73 26.53
C ASN A 3 15.55 1.36 25.59
N ILE A 4 14.48 0.82 26.17
CA ILE A 4 13.21 0.69 25.46
C ILE A 4 12.64 2.12 25.33
N ILE A 5 12.64 2.65 24.11
CA ILE A 5 11.93 3.87 23.77
C ILE A 5 10.45 3.61 24.02
N ARG A 6 9.92 4.12 25.13
CA ARG A 6 8.49 4.08 25.44
C ARG A 6 7.83 5.26 24.76
N PHE A 7 7.05 5.00 23.71
CA PHE A 7 6.18 6.00 23.12
C PHE A 7 5.15 6.47 24.18
N PRO A 8 4.81 7.77 24.22
CA PRO A 8 3.84 8.29 25.16
C PRO A 8 2.48 7.62 24.92
N VAL A 9 1.92 7.02 25.98
CA VAL A 9 0.56 6.48 25.97
C VAL A 9 -0.41 7.67 25.92
N ILE A 10 -0.90 7.99 24.72
CA ILE A 10 -1.96 8.97 24.53
C ILE A 10 -3.28 8.34 25.06
N PRO A 11 -4.06 9.05 25.90
CA PRO A 11 -5.33 8.52 26.42
C PRO A 11 -6.26 8.13 25.27
N ARG A 12 -6.74 6.88 25.28
CA ARG A 12 -7.56 6.31 24.20
C ARG A 12 -8.92 7.02 24.09
N PRO A 13 -9.26 7.67 22.96
CA PRO A 13 -10.63 8.07 22.68
C PRO A 13 -11.51 6.83 22.43
N GLN A 14 -12.78 6.89 22.84
CA GLN A 14 -13.72 5.77 22.76
C GLN A 14 -14.03 5.40 21.30
N ARG A 15 -14.07 4.08 21.02
CA ARG A 15 -14.48 3.46 19.75
C ARG A 15 -15.83 4.00 19.26
N GLY A 16 -15.81 4.88 18.27
CA GLY A 16 -16.92 5.09 17.35
C GLY A 16 -16.80 4.11 16.17
N PRO A 17 -17.87 3.85 15.39
CA PRO A 17 -17.75 3.08 14.16
C PRO A 17 -16.80 3.83 13.21
N ALA A 18 -15.67 3.21 12.87
CA ALA A 18 -14.68 3.78 11.97
C ALA A 18 -15.32 4.12 10.61
N SER A 19 -14.92 5.24 10.03
CA SER A 19 -15.23 5.55 8.64
C SER A 19 -14.70 4.40 7.77
N PRO A 20 -15.45 3.92 6.75
CA PRO A 20 -15.03 2.76 5.95
C PRO A 20 -13.78 3.02 5.11
N LEU A 21 -13.25 4.25 5.11
CA LEU A 21 -11.97 4.55 4.50
C LEU A 21 -11.24 5.64 5.31
N PRO A 22 -10.01 5.37 5.79
CA PRO A 22 -9.22 6.39 6.46
C PRO A 22 -8.80 7.49 5.48
N THR A 23 -8.78 8.74 5.96
CA THR A 23 -8.78 9.92 5.09
C THR A 23 -7.59 9.99 4.14
N PHE A 24 -6.41 9.53 4.57
CA PHE A 24 -5.19 9.51 3.75
C PHE A 24 -5.21 8.49 2.60
N LEU A 25 -5.98 7.42 2.72
CA LEU A 25 -6.13 6.42 1.66
C LEU A 25 -7.21 6.81 0.65
N HIS A 26 -7.93 7.94 0.83
CA HIS A 26 -8.95 8.38 -0.13
C HIS A 26 -8.43 8.57 -1.54
N CYS A 27 -7.17 9.00 -1.70
CA CYS A 27 -6.52 9.13 -3.00
C CYS A 27 -6.35 7.78 -3.72
N TRP A 28 -6.39 6.68 -2.97
CA TRP A 28 -6.20 5.31 -3.45
C TRP A 28 -7.41 4.41 -3.18
N ALA A 29 -8.53 4.99 -2.69
CA ALA A 29 -9.79 4.29 -2.42
C ALA A 29 -10.34 3.53 -3.63
N SER A 30 -9.97 4.00 -4.83
CA SER A 30 -10.36 3.39 -6.10
C SER A 30 -9.71 2.02 -6.31
N PHE A 31 -8.63 1.70 -5.62
CA PHE A 31 -7.88 0.46 -5.83
C PHE A 31 -7.33 -0.22 -4.56
N ILE A 32 -7.39 0.38 -3.37
CA ILE A 32 -7.04 -0.25 -2.10
C ILE A 32 -8.29 -0.41 -1.23
N ALA A 33 -8.51 -1.60 -0.70
CA ALA A 33 -9.48 -1.84 0.37
C ALA A 33 -8.80 -1.75 1.74
N VAL A 34 -9.50 -1.20 2.74
CA VAL A 34 -8.99 -1.05 4.11
C VAL A 34 -9.85 -1.85 5.07
N ILE A 35 -9.21 -2.69 5.87
CA ILE A 35 -9.87 -3.67 6.73
C ILE A 35 -9.28 -3.56 8.14
N GLU A 36 -10.13 -3.36 9.13
CA GLU A 36 -9.76 -3.55 10.53
C GLU A 36 -9.86 -5.05 10.85
N ALA A 37 -8.76 -5.64 11.31
CA ALA A 37 -8.70 -7.05 11.70
C ALA A 37 -8.32 -7.15 13.18
N GLU A 38 -9.10 -7.90 13.97
CA GLU A 38 -8.72 -8.25 15.35
C GLU A 38 -8.03 -9.64 15.31
N GLU A 39 -6.70 -9.67 15.17
CA GLU A 39 -5.87 -10.88 15.18
C GLU A 39 -4.81 -10.79 16.29
N ASP A 40 -4.87 -11.66 17.30
CA ASP A 40 -4.00 -11.63 18.52
C ASP A 40 -2.48 -11.71 18.25
N GLU A 41 -2.07 -12.15 17.05
CA GLU A 41 -0.65 -12.30 16.64
C GLU A 41 -0.31 -11.54 15.34
N ALA A 42 -1.17 -10.61 14.89
CA ALA A 42 -0.91 -9.88 13.66
C ALA A 42 0.16 -8.79 13.79
N LEU A 43 0.80 -8.48 12.65
CA LEU A 43 1.57 -7.25 12.53
C LEU A 43 0.62 -6.05 12.68
N PRO A 44 1.05 -4.91 13.23
CA PRO A 44 0.21 -3.71 13.38
C PRO A 44 -0.46 -3.28 12.07
N ILE A 45 0.23 -3.51 10.97
CA ILE A 45 -0.25 -3.31 9.61
C ILE A 45 0.18 -4.46 8.72
N ARG A 46 -0.63 -4.78 7.71
CA ARG A 46 -0.32 -5.80 6.72
C ARG A 46 -0.92 -5.43 5.36
N GLY A 47 -0.11 -5.58 4.32
CA GLY A 47 -0.58 -5.57 2.94
C GLY A 47 -0.93 -6.98 2.49
N ARG A 48 -2.06 -7.15 1.81
CA ARG A 48 -2.46 -8.42 1.20
C ARG A 48 -2.85 -8.22 -0.25
N ALA A 49 -2.55 -9.23 -1.06
CA ALA A 49 -3.03 -9.33 -2.41
C ALA A 49 -4.25 -10.27 -2.44
N ALA A 50 -5.45 -9.68 -2.48
CA ALA A 50 -6.72 -10.40 -2.45
C ALA A 50 -7.40 -10.40 -3.83
N ASP A 51 -8.39 -11.27 -4.01
CA ASP A 51 -9.08 -11.42 -5.30
C ASP A 51 -9.74 -10.11 -5.77
N GLU A 52 -10.30 -9.37 -4.83
CA GLU A 52 -10.99 -8.09 -5.08
C GLU A 52 -10.06 -6.88 -5.17
N GLY A 53 -8.74 -7.07 -5.13
CA GLY A 53 -7.75 -6.00 -5.20
C GLY A 53 -6.74 -6.01 -4.06
N PRO A 54 -5.75 -5.09 -4.09
CA PRO A 54 -4.86 -4.85 -2.97
C PRO A 54 -5.64 -4.46 -1.71
N GLN A 55 -5.25 -5.03 -0.58
CA GLN A 55 -5.87 -4.78 0.72
C GLN A 55 -4.83 -4.33 1.73
N PHE A 56 -5.25 -3.37 2.55
CA PHE A 56 -4.56 -2.91 3.73
C PHE A 56 -5.33 -3.38 4.96
N GLU A 57 -4.67 -4.16 5.81
CA GLU A 57 -5.19 -4.59 7.09
C GLU A 57 -4.45 -3.86 8.21
N PHE A 58 -5.17 -3.42 9.23
CA PHE A 58 -4.57 -2.90 10.45
C PHE A 58 -5.22 -3.54 11.68
N ASP A 59 -4.41 -3.73 12.72
CA ASP A 59 -4.87 -4.27 14.00
C ASP A 59 -5.25 -3.14 14.94
N GLY A 60 -6.54 -3.08 15.31
CA GLY A 60 -7.13 -2.10 16.23
C GLY A 60 -6.52 -2.08 17.64
N HIS A 61 -5.72 -3.08 18.02
CA HIS A 61 -4.95 -3.09 19.27
C HIS A 61 -3.69 -2.21 19.21
N TYR A 62 -3.11 -2.05 18.02
CA TYR A 62 -1.84 -1.35 17.80
C TYR A 62 -2.00 -0.04 17.01
N VAL A 63 -2.94 -0.01 16.07
CA VAL A 63 -3.24 1.13 15.21
C VAL A 63 -4.71 1.48 15.40
N LEU A 64 -5.00 2.63 15.99
CA LEU A 64 -6.37 3.07 16.20
C LEU A 64 -6.97 3.61 14.89
N SER A 65 -8.29 3.56 14.75
CA SER A 65 -8.99 4.20 13.63
C SER A 65 -8.62 5.69 13.50
N ALA A 66 -8.40 6.39 14.62
CA ALA A 66 -7.93 7.78 14.60
C ALA A 66 -6.52 7.94 14.00
N ASP A 67 -5.60 6.98 14.21
CA ASP A 67 -4.24 7.03 13.66
C ASP A 67 -4.22 6.91 12.13
N VAL A 68 -5.28 6.33 11.58
CA VAL A 68 -5.49 6.20 10.13
C VAL A 68 -6.45 7.29 9.61
N GLU A 69 -7.37 7.83 10.40
CA GLU A 69 -8.31 8.87 9.96
C GLU A 69 -7.70 10.28 10.01
N GLU A 70 -6.80 10.56 10.96
CA GLU A 70 -6.12 11.84 11.11
C GLU A 70 -4.90 11.95 10.18
N TRP A 71 -4.92 12.93 9.27
CA TRP A 71 -3.87 13.14 8.26
C TRP A 71 -2.44 13.23 8.83
N SER A 72 -2.28 13.91 9.95
CA SER A 72 -0.98 14.12 10.61
C SER A 72 -0.39 12.84 11.20
N LEU A 73 -1.22 11.86 11.55
CA LEU A 73 -0.82 10.57 12.12
C LEU A 73 -0.70 9.51 11.02
N ALA A 74 -1.62 9.55 10.07
CA ALA A 74 -1.67 8.66 8.92
C ALA A 74 -0.39 8.65 8.07
N ILE A 75 0.31 9.78 8.00
CA ILE A 75 1.60 9.88 7.29
C ILE A 75 2.64 8.88 7.80
N LEU A 76 2.59 8.53 9.10
CA LEU A 76 3.50 7.56 9.72
C LEU A 76 3.26 6.16 9.18
N TRP A 77 2.01 5.86 8.81
CA TRP A 77 1.58 4.55 8.34
C TRP A 77 1.58 4.44 6.82
N MET A 78 1.51 5.54 6.10
CA MET A 78 1.36 5.59 4.65
C MET A 78 2.44 4.80 3.88
N SER A 79 3.72 5.14 4.06
CA SER A 79 4.82 4.47 3.35
C SER A 79 4.94 2.99 3.75
N PRO A 80 4.96 2.63 5.05
CA PRO A 80 4.96 1.22 5.47
C PRO A 80 3.79 0.41 4.90
N SER A 81 2.58 1.00 4.85
CA SER A 81 1.39 0.33 4.33
C SER A 81 1.50 0.04 2.84
N LEU A 82 1.88 1.05 2.05
CA LEU A 82 2.05 0.85 0.61
C LEU A 82 3.20 -0.11 0.31
N MET A 83 4.29 -0.06 1.07
CA MET A 83 5.41 -0.99 0.93
C MET A 83 4.94 -2.44 1.11
N GLN A 84 4.16 -2.71 2.17
CA GLN A 84 3.59 -4.03 2.41
C GLN A 84 2.64 -4.46 1.29
N ILE A 85 1.79 -3.55 0.81
CA ILE A 85 0.84 -3.85 -0.27
C ILE A 85 1.60 -4.18 -1.54
N VAL A 86 2.46 -3.28 -2.02
CA VAL A 86 3.21 -3.44 -3.28
C VAL A 86 4.10 -4.67 -3.22
N GLY A 87 4.79 -4.90 -2.10
CA GLY A 87 5.60 -6.11 -1.89
C GLY A 87 4.77 -7.39 -2.03
N ALA A 88 3.61 -7.45 -1.38
CA ALA A 88 2.70 -8.60 -1.49
C ALA A 88 2.18 -8.80 -2.93
N VAL A 89 1.85 -7.71 -3.63
CA VAL A 89 1.41 -7.76 -5.03
C VAL A 89 2.52 -8.29 -5.93
N LEU A 90 3.72 -7.73 -5.83
CA LEU A 90 4.87 -8.12 -6.65
C LEU A 90 5.23 -9.58 -6.41
N ALA A 91 5.25 -10.03 -5.15
CA ALA A 91 5.54 -11.43 -4.81
C ALA A 91 4.59 -12.40 -5.50
N GLU A 92 3.28 -12.13 -5.45
CA GLU A 92 2.26 -12.96 -6.09
C GLU A 92 2.29 -12.87 -7.62
N ALA A 93 2.49 -11.68 -8.18
CA ALA A 93 2.62 -11.49 -9.62
C ALA A 93 3.86 -12.22 -10.19
N LEU A 94 4.98 -12.22 -9.45
CA LEU A 94 6.19 -12.92 -9.83
C LEU A 94 6.06 -14.45 -9.76
N ALA A 95 5.24 -14.94 -8.84
CA ALA A 95 4.93 -16.37 -8.70
C ALA A 95 4.00 -16.89 -9.81
N ALA A 96 3.28 -16.00 -10.48
CA ALA A 96 2.35 -16.33 -11.54
C ALA A 96 3.01 -16.45 -12.92
N GLU A 97 2.54 -17.40 -13.73
CA GLU A 97 3.07 -17.62 -15.10
C GLU A 97 2.78 -16.45 -16.05
N ASP A 98 1.65 -15.78 -15.85
CA ASP A 98 1.19 -14.65 -16.66
C ASP A 98 1.68 -13.28 -16.14
N GLY A 99 2.36 -13.22 -14.99
CA GLY A 99 2.78 -11.95 -14.38
C GLY A 99 1.64 -11.16 -13.72
N ILE A 100 0.43 -11.72 -13.65
CA ILE A 100 -0.73 -11.10 -13.02
C ILE A 100 -1.19 -11.94 -11.83
N GLY A 101 -1.16 -13.27 -11.93
CA GLY A 101 -1.64 -14.16 -10.86
C GLY A 101 -3.15 -14.17 -10.73
N ARG A 102 -3.65 -14.28 -9.51
CA ARG A 102 -5.11 -14.33 -9.22
C ARG A 102 -5.82 -12.97 -9.35
N PHE A 103 -5.17 -11.97 -9.94
CA PHE A 103 -5.51 -10.55 -9.82
C PHE A 103 -6.24 -9.99 -11.05
N ASN A 104 -7.50 -10.38 -11.21
CA ASN A 104 -8.31 -10.08 -12.39
C ASN A 104 -9.51 -9.14 -12.15
N SER A 105 -9.62 -8.53 -10.97
CA SER A 105 -10.68 -7.56 -10.66
C SER A 105 -10.43 -6.17 -11.26
N ASP A 106 -11.48 -5.34 -11.31
CA ASP A 106 -11.38 -3.93 -11.75
C ASP A 106 -10.47 -3.10 -10.84
N ARG A 107 -10.43 -3.39 -9.54
CA ARG A 107 -9.53 -2.72 -8.58
C ARG A 107 -8.07 -3.06 -8.87
N TRP A 108 -7.78 -4.29 -9.31
CA TRP A 108 -6.45 -4.67 -9.75
C TRP A 108 -6.01 -3.93 -11.00
N ASP A 109 -6.91 -3.79 -11.98
CA ASP A 109 -6.64 -2.99 -13.18
C ASP A 109 -6.41 -1.51 -12.83
N ALA A 110 -7.21 -0.94 -11.92
CA ALA A 110 -7.03 0.41 -11.43
C ALA A 110 -5.67 0.61 -10.73
N PHE A 111 -5.27 -0.34 -9.87
CA PHE A 111 -3.96 -0.32 -9.22
C PHE A 111 -2.81 -0.35 -10.24
N ARG A 112 -2.84 -1.30 -11.19
CA ARG A 112 -1.80 -1.41 -12.22
C ARG A 112 -1.70 -0.14 -13.06
N LYS A 113 -2.83 0.41 -13.50
CA LYS A 113 -2.86 1.67 -14.25
C LYS A 113 -2.24 2.82 -13.48
N GLU A 114 -2.52 2.92 -12.18
CA GLU A 114 -1.97 3.96 -11.35
C GLU A 114 -0.45 3.79 -11.15
N VAL A 115 0.03 2.57 -10.92
CA VAL A 115 1.48 2.31 -10.83
C VAL A 115 2.18 2.63 -12.15
N VAL A 116 1.62 2.19 -13.29
CA VAL A 116 2.18 2.49 -14.61
C VAL A 116 2.23 3.99 -14.86
N ARG A 117 1.17 4.72 -14.50
CA ARG A 117 1.09 6.17 -14.60
C ARG A 117 2.13 6.86 -13.72
N ALA A 118 2.33 6.35 -12.50
CA ALA A 118 3.21 6.94 -11.50
C ALA A 118 4.71 6.73 -11.83
N THR A 119 5.06 5.50 -12.20
CA THR A 119 6.45 5.07 -12.48
C THR A 119 6.87 5.38 -13.92
N GLY A 120 5.91 5.45 -14.85
CA GLY A 120 6.17 5.49 -16.30
C GLY A 120 6.63 4.14 -16.87
N MET A 121 6.59 3.07 -16.08
CA MET A 121 7.01 1.72 -16.48
C MET A 121 5.79 0.85 -16.79
N GLU A 122 5.91 -0.07 -17.74
CA GLU A 122 4.82 -1.00 -18.08
C GLU A 122 4.73 -2.15 -17.06
N TRP A 123 3.50 -2.47 -16.63
CA TRP A 123 3.22 -3.55 -15.68
C TRP A 123 3.16 -4.92 -16.34
N ASP A 124 2.51 -5.03 -17.51
CA ASP A 124 2.44 -6.29 -18.26
C ASP A 124 2.26 -6.02 -19.76
N ARG A 125 2.62 -7.02 -20.59
CA ARG A 125 2.75 -6.94 -22.05
C ARG A 125 1.45 -6.50 -22.74
N LYS A 126 1.58 -5.77 -23.85
CA LYS A 126 0.53 -5.77 -24.87
C LYS A 126 0.45 -7.14 -25.55
N PRO A 127 -0.76 -7.71 -25.78
CA PRO A 127 -0.90 -8.94 -26.54
C PRO A 127 -0.27 -8.78 -27.93
N GLY A 128 0.78 -9.56 -28.21
CA GLY A 128 1.46 -9.61 -29.53
C GLY A 128 2.92 -9.18 -29.54
N ASP A 129 3.44 -8.59 -28.45
CA ASP A 129 4.85 -8.23 -28.39
C ASP A 129 5.71 -9.47 -28.06
N LYS A 130 6.75 -9.76 -28.84
CA LYS A 130 7.59 -10.97 -28.67
C LYS A 130 8.93 -10.70 -27.99
N GLY A 131 9.25 -9.46 -27.65
CA GLY A 131 10.60 -9.08 -27.20
C GLY A 131 10.78 -8.57 -25.76
N VAL A 132 9.77 -7.95 -25.13
CA VAL A 132 10.00 -7.22 -23.87
C VAL A 132 9.17 -7.82 -22.75
N ARG A 133 9.81 -8.19 -21.64
CA ARG A 133 9.18 -8.68 -20.40
C ARG A 133 8.73 -7.46 -19.58
N SER A 134 7.67 -7.59 -18.77
CA SER A 134 7.17 -6.53 -17.87
C SER A 134 8.32 -5.76 -17.19
N THR A 135 8.42 -4.45 -17.40
CA THR A 135 9.57 -3.68 -16.90
C THR A 135 9.61 -3.68 -15.38
N ILE A 136 8.44 -3.56 -14.74
CA ILE A 136 8.30 -3.59 -13.27
C ILE A 136 8.68 -4.98 -12.73
N LEU A 137 8.12 -6.05 -13.29
CA LEU A 137 8.39 -7.40 -12.77
C LEU A 137 9.82 -7.85 -13.07
N GLU A 138 10.42 -7.45 -14.19
CA GLU A 138 11.84 -7.71 -14.44
C GLU A 138 12.77 -6.93 -13.53
N ALA A 139 12.44 -5.67 -13.23
CA ALA A 139 13.19 -4.88 -12.26
C ALA A 139 13.12 -5.56 -10.87
N ALA A 140 11.93 -5.99 -10.44
CA ALA A 140 11.76 -6.77 -9.22
C ALA A 140 12.55 -8.08 -9.22
N ARG A 141 12.63 -8.81 -10.34
CA ARG A 141 13.46 -10.03 -10.46
C ARG A 141 14.95 -9.75 -10.39
N ARG A 142 15.40 -8.63 -10.97
CA ARG A 142 16.81 -8.25 -11.06
C ARG A 142 17.32 -7.69 -9.74
N ASP A 143 16.57 -6.76 -9.15
CA ASP A 143 17.02 -5.92 -8.04
C ASP A 143 16.38 -6.35 -6.71
N GLY A 144 15.31 -7.14 -6.75
CA GLY A 144 14.57 -7.63 -5.58
C GLY A 144 13.20 -6.98 -5.41
N ILE A 145 12.27 -7.72 -4.80
CA ILE A 145 10.89 -7.26 -4.55
C ILE A 145 10.88 -6.02 -3.66
N ASP A 146 11.68 -6.00 -2.60
CA ASP A 146 11.70 -4.89 -1.64
C ASP A 146 12.17 -3.58 -2.30
N PHE A 147 13.19 -3.66 -3.15
CA PHE A 147 13.72 -2.51 -3.88
C PHE A 147 12.70 -1.95 -4.87
N GLU A 148 12.06 -2.81 -5.66
CA GLU A 148 11.04 -2.37 -6.62
C GLU A 148 9.79 -1.84 -5.90
N ALA A 149 9.42 -2.46 -4.77
CA ALA A 149 8.32 -1.96 -3.95
C ALA A 149 8.61 -0.55 -3.43
N GLU A 150 9.80 -0.30 -2.90
CA GLU A 150 10.23 1.04 -2.47
C GLU A 150 10.15 2.06 -3.62
N HIS A 151 10.64 1.69 -4.81
CA HIS A 151 10.60 2.55 -5.99
C HIS A 151 9.16 2.92 -6.42
N ILE A 152 8.25 1.95 -6.44
CA ILE A 152 6.84 2.16 -6.76
C ILE A 152 6.17 3.05 -5.71
N VAL A 153 6.44 2.80 -4.42
CA VAL A 153 5.90 3.59 -3.31
C VAL A 153 6.32 5.06 -3.46
N ASP A 154 7.60 5.33 -3.65
CA ASP A 154 8.11 6.68 -3.84
C ASP A 154 7.46 7.38 -5.03
N SER A 155 7.31 6.66 -6.15
CA SER A 155 6.67 7.18 -7.35
C SER A 155 5.19 7.55 -7.11
N LEU A 156 4.44 6.70 -6.41
CA LEU A 156 3.04 6.95 -6.05
C LEU A 156 2.91 8.15 -5.10
N LEU A 157 3.83 8.30 -4.15
CA LEU A 157 3.83 9.41 -3.19
C LEU A 157 4.16 10.76 -3.84
N VAL A 158 5.09 10.80 -4.78
CA VAL A 158 5.44 12.02 -5.53
C VAL A 158 4.28 12.44 -6.44
N GLN A 159 3.71 11.50 -7.20
CA GLN A 159 2.68 11.80 -8.20
C GLN A 159 1.32 12.15 -7.61
N SER A 160 0.99 11.63 -6.42
CA SER A 160 -0.27 11.93 -5.75
C SER A 160 -0.33 13.37 -5.19
N ARG A 161 0.74 14.17 -5.30
CA ARG A 161 0.92 15.47 -4.62
C ARG A 161 0.62 15.40 -3.12
N MET A 162 0.67 14.20 -2.54
CA MET A 162 0.40 14.01 -1.12
C MET A 162 1.43 14.74 -0.29
N ALA A 163 2.70 14.76 -0.72
CA ALA A 163 3.74 15.56 -0.09
C ALA A 163 3.44 17.07 -0.06
N ASP A 164 2.71 17.61 -1.06
CA ASP A 164 2.36 19.03 -1.12
C ASP A 164 1.11 19.35 -0.28
N ARG A 165 0.09 18.47 -0.35
CA ARG A 165 -1.11 18.59 0.50
C ARG A 165 -0.77 18.47 1.99
N LEU A 166 0.08 17.51 2.35
CA LEU A 166 0.56 17.32 3.71
C LEU A 166 1.27 18.58 4.24
N ARG A 167 2.13 19.22 3.43
CA ARG A 167 2.79 20.48 3.83
C ARG A 167 1.83 21.63 4.03
N SER A 168 0.76 21.70 3.23
CA SER A 168 -0.23 22.79 3.32
C SER A 168 -1.18 22.70 4.51
N GLU A 169 -1.42 21.50 5.04
CA GLU A 169 -2.32 21.28 6.19
C GLU A 169 -1.59 21.31 7.54
N THR A 170 -0.26 21.15 7.55
CA THR A 170 0.58 21.27 8.75
C THR A 170 1.19 22.67 8.96
N ALA A 171 0.95 23.62 8.04
CA ALA A 171 1.44 24.99 8.07
C ALA A 171 0.38 25.96 8.61
#